data_AF-A0A317YLQ6-F1
#
_entry.id   AF-A0A317YLQ6-F1
#
_cell.length_a   1.000
_cell.length_b   1.000
_cell.length_c   1.000
_cell.angle_alpha   90.00
_cell.angle_beta   90.00
_cell.angle_gamma   90.00
#
_symmetry.space_group_name_H-M   'P 1'
#
loop_
_entity.id
_entity.type
_entity.pdbx_description
1 polymer ?
#
loop_
_entity_poly.entity_id
_entity_poly.type
_entity_poly.pdbx_seq_one_letter_code
_entity_poly.pdbx_strand_id
1 'polypeptide(L)' 'IGNVTINGFPNVEKRPKPDYELASIPTVSSSKIASFSGTKQLLDEVGPKGVAEWVKKQDDVLLTDTTFR' A
#
# COMPACT_ATOMS: atom_id res chain seq x y z
N ILE A 1 -27.45 -0.84 -3.29
CA ILE A 1 -27.34 -2.25 -3.75
C ILE A 1 -28.33 -2.53 -4.88
N GLY A 2 -29.64 -2.34 -4.69
CA GLY A 2 -30.67 -2.62 -5.72
C GLY A 2 -30.41 -2.02 -7.11
N ASN A 3 -29.97 -0.75 -7.19
CA ASN A 3 -29.67 -0.13 -8.49
C ASN A 3 -28.59 -0.90 -9.30
N VAL A 4 -27.49 -1.31 -8.67
CA VAL A 4 -26.41 -2.06 -9.35
C VAL A 4 -26.84 -3.49 -9.65
N THR A 5 -27.63 -4.12 -8.79
CA THR A 5 -28.19 -5.46 -9.02
C THR A 5 -29.14 -5.48 -10.24
N ILE A 6 -30.00 -4.47 -10.38
CA ILE A 6 -30.97 -4.38 -11.48
C ILE A 6 -30.35 -3.81 -12.76
N ASN A 7 -29.56 -2.75 -12.67
CA ASN A 7 -29.10 -1.99 -13.82
C ASN A 7 -27.62 -2.21 -14.19
N GLY A 8 -26.83 -2.87 -13.34
CA GLY A 8 -25.37 -2.94 -13.50
C GLY A 8 -24.65 -1.68 -12.97
N PHE A 9 -23.32 -1.68 -13.02
CA PHE A 9 -22.51 -0.49 -12.66
C PHE A 9 -22.18 0.30 -13.93
N PRO A 10 -22.22 1.65 -13.93
CA PRO A 10 -21.93 2.44 -15.12
C PRO A 10 -20.55 2.14 -15.72
N ASN A 11 -20.44 2.20 -17.04
CA ASN A 11 -19.19 2.02 -17.80
C ASN A 11 -18.54 0.63 -17.67
N VAL A 12 -19.28 -0.38 -17.20
CA VAL A 12 -18.86 -1.79 -17.24
C VAL A 12 -20.01 -2.68 -17.68
N GLU A 13 -19.69 -3.81 -18.31
CA GLU A 13 -20.68 -4.79 -18.68
C GLU A 13 -21.38 -5.36 -17.44
N LYS A 14 -22.71 -5.45 -17.48
CA LYS A 14 -23.48 -6.09 -16.42
C LYS A 14 -23.23 -7.60 -16.46
N ARG A 15 -22.53 -8.10 -15.43
CA ARG A 15 -22.28 -9.53 -15.22
C ARG A 15 -22.78 -9.99 -13.85
N PRO A 16 -23.09 -11.29 -13.67
CA PRO A 16 -23.34 -11.85 -12.35
C PRO A 16 -22.18 -11.57 -11.40
N LYS A 17 -22.49 -11.33 -10.12
CA LYS A 17 -21.47 -11.17 -9.08
C LYS A 17 -20.71 -12.50 -8.96
N PRO A 18 -19.38 -12.54 -9.13
CA PRO A 18 -18.60 -13.73 -8.88
C PRO A 18 -18.58 -14.09 -7.40
N ASP A 19 -18.41 -15.36 -7.11
CA ASP A 19 -17.95 -15.81 -5.80
C ASP A 19 -16.47 -15.51 -5.68
N TYR A 20 -16.09 -14.77 -4.64
CA TYR A 20 -14.70 -14.40 -4.37
C TYR A 20 -14.22 -15.19 -3.15
N GLU A 21 -13.02 -15.74 -3.26
CA GLU A 21 -12.29 -16.20 -2.08
C GLU A 21 -11.84 -15.01 -1.24
N LEU A 22 -11.70 -15.22 0.06
CA LEU A 22 -11.14 -14.20 0.93
C LEU A 22 -9.65 -14.02 0.63
N ALA A 23 -9.23 -12.77 0.46
CA ALA A 23 -7.81 -12.46 0.35
C ALA A 23 -7.08 -12.88 1.64
N SER A 24 -5.95 -13.56 1.49
CA SER A 24 -5.08 -13.84 2.63
C SER A 24 -4.43 -12.54 3.10
N ILE A 25 -4.81 -12.09 4.29
CA ILE A 25 -4.24 -10.91 4.93
C ILE A 25 -3.18 -11.39 5.94
N PRO A 26 -1.90 -11.02 5.76
CA PRO A 26 -0.85 -11.39 6.71
C PRO A 26 -1.14 -10.84 8.12
N THR A 27 -0.93 -11.66 9.15
CA THR A 27 -1.05 -11.23 10.55
C THR A 27 0.29 -10.71 11.06
N VAL A 28 0.27 -9.53 11.67
CA VAL A 28 1.44 -8.91 12.30
C VAL A 28 1.04 -8.43 13.69
N SER A 29 1.84 -8.72 14.72
CA SER A 29 1.51 -8.31 16.08
C SER A 29 1.59 -6.79 16.24
N SER A 30 0.71 -6.22 17.07
CA SER A 30 0.71 -4.78 17.37
C SER A 30 2.04 -4.31 17.97
N SER A 31 2.69 -5.15 18.79
CA SER A 31 4.02 -4.86 19.35
C SER A 31 5.09 -4.73 18.27
N LYS A 32 5.05 -5.58 17.24
CA LYS A 32 5.99 -5.52 16.11
C LYS A 32 5.73 -4.27 15.28
N ILE A 33 4.47 -3.95 15.00
CA ILE A 33 4.09 -2.73 14.28
C ILE A 33 4.59 -1.47 15.01
N ALA A 34 4.41 -1.41 16.33
CA ALA A 34 4.86 -0.26 17.14
C ALA A 34 6.39 -0.06 17.12
N SER A 35 7.16 -1.10 16.80
CA SER A 35 8.63 -1.02 16.70
C SER A 35 9.14 -0.53 15.34
N PHE A 36 8.28 -0.45 14.32
CA PHE A 36 8.70 -0.06 12.98
C PHE A 36 8.97 1.44 12.87
N SER A 37 10.11 1.78 12.27
CA SER A 37 10.46 3.12 11.82
C SER A 37 11.05 3.01 10.42
N GLY A 38 10.72 3.95 9.54
CA GLY A 38 11.10 3.90 8.14
C GLY A 38 11.57 5.25 7.59
N THR A 39 11.67 5.31 6.27
CA THR A 39 12.19 6.49 5.55
C THR A 39 11.32 7.74 5.72
N LYS A 40 10.04 7.58 6.07
CA LYS A 40 9.16 8.71 6.40
C LYS A 40 9.56 9.38 7.73
N GLN A 41 9.83 8.59 8.78
CA GLN A 41 10.31 9.15 10.05
C GLN A 41 11.65 9.84 9.86
N LEU A 42 12.57 9.21 9.11
CA LEU A 42 13.83 9.84 8.74
C LEU A 42 13.62 11.20 8.03
N LEU A 43 12.67 11.27 7.08
CA LEU A 43 12.34 12.52 6.40
C LEU A 43 11.86 13.61 7.37
N ASP A 44 11.05 13.25 8.36
CA ASP A 44 10.53 14.21 9.35
C ASP A 44 11.63 14.75 10.27
N GLU A 45 12.65 13.94 10.55
CA GLU A 45 13.77 14.32 11.42
C GLU A 45 14.84 15.17 10.72
N VAL A 46 15.26 14.77 9.51
CA VAL A 46 16.43 15.37 8.82
C VAL A 46 16.09 16.13 7.55
N GLY A 47 14.83 16.12 7.14
CA GLY A 47 14.35 16.78 5.93
C GLY A 47 14.83 16.15 4.62
N PRO A 48 14.38 16.69 3.47
CA PRO A 48 14.62 16.08 2.15
C PRO A 48 16.08 15.92 1.79
N LYS A 49 16.92 16.91 2.11
CA LYS A 49 18.37 16.86 1.84
C LYS A 49 19.04 15.76 2.67
N GLY A 50 18.66 15.60 3.93
CA GLY A 50 19.19 14.55 4.79
C GLY A 50 18.85 13.15 4.27
N VAL A 51 17.61 12.95 3.80
CA VAL A 51 17.21 11.68 3.16
C VAL A 51 17.99 11.42 1.89
N ALA A 52 18.21 12.43 1.03
CA ALA A 52 19.00 12.26 -0.19
C ALA A 52 20.45 11.82 0.11
N GLU A 53 21.08 12.40 1.14
CA GLU A 53 22.41 11.97 1.58
C GLU A 53 22.40 10.58 2.23
N TRP A 54 21.33 10.21 2.93
CA TRP A 54 21.17 8.86 3.46
C TRP A 54 21.06 7.82 2.35
N VAL A 55 20.28 8.09 1.30
CA VAL A 55 20.14 7.20 0.13
C VAL A 55 21.49 6.95 -0.54
N LYS A 56 22.32 8.00 -0.72
CA LYS A 56 23.66 7.88 -1.32
C LYS A 56 24.63 7.00 -0.52
N LYS A 57 24.36 6.77 0.78
CA LYS A 57 25.19 5.96 1.68
C LYS A 57 24.74 4.51 1.76
N GLN A 58 23.64 4.13 1.10
CA GLN A 58 23.17 2.74 1.10
C GLN A 58 23.96 1.95 0.06
N ASP A 59 24.56 0.83 0.48
CA ASP A 59 25.25 -0.09 -0.43
C ASP A 59 24.24 -0.96 -1.23
N ASP A 60 23.08 -1.24 -0.62
CA ASP A 60 22.02 -2.04 -1.21
C ASP A 60 21.08 -1.21 -2.10
N VAL A 61 20.48 -1.87 -3.09
CA VAL A 61 19.46 -1.27 -3.94
C VAL A 61 18.16 -1.05 -3.15
N LEU A 62 17.69 0.20 -3.13
CA LEU A 62 16.40 0.56 -2.53
C LEU A 62 15.25 0.35 -3.53
N LEU A 63 14.09 -0.03 -3.00
CA LEU A 63 12.89 -0.32 -3.79
C LEU A 63 11.80 0.71 -3.54
N THR A 64 11.08 1.07 -4.60
CA THR A 64 9.82 1.82 -4.52
C THR A 64 8.70 0.92 -5.05
N ASP A 65 7.75 0.56 -4.18
CA ASP A 65 6.58 -0.19 -4.56
C ASP A 65 5.58 0.71 -5.31
N THR A 66 5.15 0.27 -6.49
CA THR A 66 4.23 1.00 -7.37
C THR A 66 2.85 0.35 -7.47
N THR A 67 2.59 -0.70 -6.67
CA THR A 67 1.35 -1.50 -6.73
C THR A 67 0.07 -0.67 -6.56
N PHE A 68 0.13 0.43 -5.80
CA PHE A 68 -1.03 1.25 -5.43
C PHE A 68 -1.17 2.56 -6.24
N ARG A 69 -0.34 2.79 -7.27
CA ARG A 69 -0.32 4.02 -8.08
C ARG A 69 -1.09 3.91 -9.39
#